data_AF-A0A914UAP0-F1
#
_entry.id   AF-A0A914UAP0-F1
#
_cell.length_a   1.000
_cell.length_b   1.000
_cell.length_c   1.000
_cell.angle_alpha   90.00
_cell.angle_beta   90.00
_cell.angle_gamma   90.00
#
_symmetry.space_group_name_H-M   'P 1'
#
loop_
_entity.id
_entity.type
_entity.pdbx_description
1 polymer ?
#
loop_
_entity_poly.entity_id
_entity_poly.type
_entity_poly.pdbx_seq_one_letter_code
_entity_poly.pdbx_strand_id
1 'polypeptide(L)'
;MTKLLSNLSFLSCSVLCGRGTRNRTVNCINIKTNKTVTDEKCNLLTKPLTEHKCRLALCPRWHKGKWSTCSSICGAGVKKRTIHCKKGRQIIADTECSAFPKPQETEQCESSKCPVYTWKVTPWSKCIDPCKKMNQHRRVYCLNEGGKRAASRMCQNETMPIKIRPCNTDQCPYEWVPGPWSTCSIACGTVSNSFRRIDCKVKRGMRGQNTKLGSEPTVLSRMCMSLKKPEVNKECAMIPCDAEYRWSVLPWGKCSKTCGPGTRRRKTPCLNRLGVRVPKAKCDKDTRPKHRESCFLRNCLPNDCAEIKAQNTITNSIDGNYTVLVAGFRITVYCHLMNNTIPKTFLNVDAETNFGEFYGKRLLYPYTCPYGGKRNDSCACSNDGHVSSGLSRYRRVRVDLQNMKINPHDFTFAQTAYGTPVPYGTAGDCYSASECPQGRFSIDLRGTGVKIVDDLQWMDHGHKSSSKIVRTENNALIRGQCGGFCGECAPDQYKGIIIEIDHKQRPIIGVG
;
A
#
# COMPACT_ATOMS: atom_id res chain seq x y z
N MET A 1 25.77 -118.91 -2.59
CA MET A 1 25.77 -117.88 -1.54
C MET A 1 26.25 -116.57 -2.15
N THR A 2 25.38 -115.57 -2.20
CA THR A 2 25.61 -114.20 -2.67
C THR A 2 25.54 -113.24 -1.49
N LYS A 3 26.20 -112.08 -1.56
CA LYS A 3 26.14 -111.03 -0.54
C LYS A 3 26.13 -109.66 -1.22
N LEU A 4 25.46 -108.68 -0.61
CA LEU A 4 25.52 -107.29 -1.02
C LEU A 4 26.79 -106.64 -0.46
N LEU A 5 27.62 -106.06 -1.33
CA LEU A 5 28.81 -105.30 -0.95
C LEU A 5 28.52 -103.81 -1.17
N SER A 6 28.51 -103.03 -0.09
CA SER A 6 28.43 -101.57 -0.16
C SER A 6 29.83 -100.97 -0.14
N ASN A 7 30.08 -99.97 -0.98
CA ASN A 7 31.33 -99.20 -0.87
C ASN A 7 31.40 -98.51 0.51
N LEU A 8 32.60 -98.43 1.09
CA LEU A 8 32.84 -97.92 2.45
C LEU A 8 32.66 -96.39 2.56
N SER A 9 32.56 -95.67 1.43
CA SER A 9 32.35 -94.22 1.39
C SER A 9 31.11 -93.81 0.57
N PHE A 10 30.38 -92.81 1.06
CA PHE A 10 29.30 -92.13 0.32
C PHE A 10 29.90 -91.06 -0.62
N LEU A 11 29.27 -90.83 -1.77
CA LEU A 11 29.61 -89.72 -2.70
C LEU A 11 29.45 -88.34 -2.02
N SER A 12 29.94 -87.29 -2.67
CA SER A 12 29.75 -85.90 -2.21
C SER A 12 28.26 -85.55 -2.08
N CYS A 13 27.95 -84.63 -1.16
CA CYS A 13 26.58 -84.18 -0.92
C CYS A 13 26.04 -83.46 -2.17
N SER A 14 24.74 -83.65 -2.48
CA SER A 14 24.06 -83.06 -3.63
C SER A 14 24.01 -81.52 -3.65
N VAL A 15 24.37 -80.88 -2.53
CA VAL A 15 24.40 -79.43 -2.36
C VAL A 15 25.75 -79.02 -1.77
N LEU A 16 26.20 -77.80 -2.05
CA LEU A 16 27.42 -77.23 -1.47
C LEU A 16 27.20 -76.58 -0.09
N CYS A 17 25.94 -76.30 0.27
CA CYS A 17 25.54 -75.70 1.54
C CYS A 17 24.10 -76.12 1.90
N GLY A 18 23.74 -76.06 3.17
CA GLY A 18 22.38 -76.37 3.63
C GLY A 18 22.08 -77.87 3.70
N ARG A 19 20.85 -78.25 3.36
CA ARG A 19 20.37 -79.64 3.48
C ARG A 19 20.41 -80.30 2.10
N GLY A 20 21.01 -81.48 2.01
CA GLY A 20 21.05 -82.29 0.80
C GLY A 20 21.08 -83.77 1.09
N THR A 21 21.38 -84.55 0.05
CA THR A 21 21.42 -86.02 0.09
C THR A 21 22.72 -86.51 -0.53
N ARG A 22 23.27 -87.61 -0.02
CA ARG A 22 24.45 -88.28 -0.59
C ARG A 22 24.17 -89.76 -0.78
N ASN A 23 24.60 -90.30 -1.93
CA ASN A 23 24.32 -91.67 -2.31
C ASN A 23 25.57 -92.55 -2.23
N ARG A 24 25.40 -93.85 -1.97
CA ARG A 24 26.45 -94.87 -2.13
C ARG A 24 25.96 -95.98 -3.04
N THR A 25 26.87 -96.57 -3.80
CA THR A 25 26.58 -97.73 -4.64
C THR A 25 26.66 -99.02 -3.83
N VAL A 26 25.74 -99.93 -4.09
CA VAL A 26 25.70 -101.28 -3.49
C VAL A 26 25.59 -102.26 -4.63
N ASN A 27 26.55 -103.18 -4.72
CA ASN A 27 26.61 -104.17 -5.80
C ASN A 27 26.37 -105.57 -5.22
N CYS A 28 25.62 -106.40 -5.94
CA CYS A 28 25.48 -107.83 -5.63
C CYS A 28 26.72 -108.59 -6.07
N ILE A 29 27.39 -109.30 -5.14
CA ILE A 29 28.58 -110.10 -5.45
C ILE A 29 28.38 -111.57 -5.06
N ASN A 30 29.02 -112.47 -5.80
CA ASN A 30 29.08 -113.88 -5.45
C ASN A 30 30.26 -114.13 -4.48
N ILE A 31 29.98 -114.74 -3.33
CA ILE A 31 30.95 -114.90 -2.25
C ILE A 31 32.14 -115.79 -2.66
N LYS A 32 31.93 -116.75 -3.57
CA LYS A 32 32.98 -117.69 -3.98
C LYS A 32 33.94 -117.13 -5.03
N THR A 33 33.46 -116.24 -5.89
CA THR A 33 34.24 -115.72 -7.03
C THR A 33 34.56 -114.23 -6.89
N ASN A 34 34.01 -113.56 -5.87
CA ASN A 34 34.11 -112.12 -5.61
C ASN A 34 33.76 -111.22 -6.81
N LYS A 35 33.03 -111.77 -7.79
CA LYS A 35 32.57 -111.05 -8.99
C LYS A 35 31.16 -110.52 -8.79
N THR A 36 30.90 -109.35 -9.36
CA THR A 36 29.57 -108.77 -9.43
C THR A 36 28.65 -109.65 -10.28
N VAL A 37 27.46 -109.91 -9.75
CA VAL A 37 26.41 -110.72 -10.39
C VAL A 37 25.13 -109.89 -10.47
N THR A 38 24.16 -110.36 -11.26
CA THR A 38 22.88 -109.65 -11.42
C THR A 38 22.17 -109.50 -10.06
N ASP A 39 21.59 -108.31 -9.85
CA ASP A 39 20.95 -107.92 -8.59
C ASP A 39 19.82 -108.88 -8.17
N GLU A 40 19.20 -109.56 -9.13
CA GLU A 40 18.19 -110.61 -8.93
C GLU A 40 18.64 -111.71 -7.95
N LYS A 41 19.92 -112.07 -7.97
CA LYS A 41 20.49 -113.08 -7.07
C LYS A 41 20.74 -112.59 -5.64
N CYS A 42 20.53 -111.30 -5.36
CA CYS A 42 20.57 -110.69 -4.04
C CYS A 42 19.22 -110.07 -3.61
N ASN A 43 18.14 -110.21 -4.39
CA ASN A 43 16.83 -109.60 -4.10
C ASN A 43 16.20 -110.06 -2.78
N LEU A 44 16.55 -111.27 -2.32
CA LEU A 44 16.10 -111.81 -1.03
C LEU A 44 16.89 -111.26 0.17
N LEU A 45 17.92 -110.43 -0.07
CA LEU A 45 18.72 -109.77 0.97
C LEU A 45 18.25 -108.32 1.14
N THR A 46 18.09 -107.88 2.39
CA THR A 46 17.74 -106.48 2.68
C THR A 46 18.80 -105.53 2.15
N LYS A 47 18.43 -104.66 1.20
CA LYS A 47 19.36 -103.71 0.59
C LYS A 47 19.82 -102.67 1.63
N PRO A 48 21.13 -102.44 1.80
CA PRO A 48 21.64 -101.40 2.69
C PRO A 48 21.13 -100.02 2.28
N LEU A 49 20.97 -99.11 3.25
CA LEU A 49 20.57 -97.73 2.98
C LEU A 49 21.51 -97.08 1.96
N THR A 50 21.00 -96.74 0.78
CA THR A 50 21.75 -96.16 -0.34
C THR A 50 21.80 -94.64 -0.29
N GLU A 51 20.83 -94.00 0.37
CA GLU A 51 20.67 -92.55 0.45
C GLU A 51 20.81 -92.07 1.90
N HIS A 52 21.69 -91.08 2.13
CA HIS A 52 21.91 -90.49 3.44
C HIS A 52 21.70 -88.98 3.40
N LYS A 53 20.93 -88.44 4.35
CA LYS A 53 20.73 -86.98 4.49
C LYS A 53 22.04 -86.34 4.95
N CYS A 54 22.52 -85.31 4.26
CA CYS A 54 23.65 -84.50 4.66
C CYS A 54 23.20 -83.09 5.04
N ARG A 55 23.83 -82.53 6.08
CA ARG A 55 23.62 -81.15 6.53
C ARG A 55 24.97 -80.44 6.51
N LEU A 56 25.13 -79.52 5.58
CA LEU A 56 26.28 -78.65 5.43
C LEU A 56 26.01 -77.27 6.07
N ALA A 57 27.02 -76.41 6.10
CA ALA A 57 26.91 -75.05 6.61
C ALA A 57 25.75 -74.28 5.95
N LEU A 58 25.15 -73.33 6.68
CA LEU A 58 24.06 -72.49 6.16
C LEU A 58 24.45 -71.82 4.83
N CYS A 59 23.51 -71.75 3.90
CA CYS A 59 23.74 -71.08 2.63
C CYS A 59 23.75 -69.55 2.79
N PRO A 60 24.58 -68.85 2.00
CA PRO A 60 24.57 -67.40 1.95
C PRO A 60 23.24 -66.88 1.37
N ARG A 61 22.66 -65.85 2.00
CA ARG A 61 21.40 -65.21 1.57
C ARG A 61 21.42 -63.70 1.80
N TRP A 62 20.69 -62.98 0.96
CA TRP A 62 20.46 -61.55 1.10
C TRP A 62 19.63 -61.22 2.35
N HIS A 63 20.12 -60.29 3.15
CA HIS A 63 19.44 -59.79 4.34
C HIS A 63 19.09 -58.31 4.16
N LYS A 64 17.80 -57.97 4.30
CA LYS A 64 17.26 -56.62 4.16
C LYS A 64 17.32 -55.88 5.51
N GLY A 65 17.96 -54.73 5.55
CA GLY A 65 17.90 -53.79 6.66
C GLY A 65 16.55 -53.07 6.75
N LYS A 66 16.37 -52.25 7.79
CA LYS A 66 15.21 -51.37 7.91
C LYS A 66 15.31 -50.23 6.89
N TRP A 67 14.15 -49.75 6.42
CA TRP A 67 14.08 -48.55 5.60
C TRP A 67 14.42 -47.29 6.41
N SER A 68 15.10 -46.33 5.79
CA SER A 68 15.28 -44.98 6.29
C SER A 68 13.96 -44.22 6.30
N THR A 69 13.96 -43.05 6.94
CA THR A 69 12.91 -42.04 6.72
C THR A 69 12.91 -41.59 5.26
N CYS A 70 11.75 -41.11 4.79
CA CYS A 70 11.60 -40.57 3.45
C CYS A 70 12.49 -39.32 3.29
N SER A 71 13.13 -39.15 2.14
CA SER A 71 13.94 -37.95 1.83
C SER A 71 13.13 -36.65 1.85
N SER A 72 11.82 -36.75 1.63
CA SER A 72 10.89 -35.62 1.57
C SER A 72 9.91 -35.68 2.73
N ILE A 73 9.77 -34.56 3.45
CA ILE A 73 8.82 -34.43 4.58
C ILE A 73 7.37 -34.42 4.08
N CYS A 74 7.15 -33.95 2.85
CA CYS A 74 5.87 -33.92 2.15
C CYS A 74 6.05 -34.27 0.67
N GLY A 75 5.02 -34.82 0.03
CA GLY A 75 5.03 -35.25 -1.37
C GLY A 75 5.94 -36.44 -1.64
N ALA A 76 6.32 -36.60 -2.91
CA ALA A 76 7.16 -37.70 -3.37
C ALA A 76 8.61 -37.58 -2.86
N GLY A 77 9.17 -38.72 -2.44
CA GLY A 77 10.56 -38.85 -2.02
C GLY A 77 11.05 -40.29 -2.18
N VAL A 78 12.23 -40.57 -1.63
CA VAL A 78 12.87 -41.89 -1.69
C VAL A 78 13.33 -42.30 -0.29
N LYS A 79 13.03 -43.53 0.11
CA LYS A 79 13.59 -44.18 1.29
C LYS A 79 14.65 -45.20 0.86
N LYS A 80 15.70 -45.36 1.67
CA LYS A 80 16.84 -46.25 1.39
C LYS A 80 16.98 -47.30 2.49
N ARG A 81 17.44 -48.51 2.16
CA ARG A 81 17.77 -49.54 3.16
C ARG A 81 19.12 -50.17 2.83
N THR A 82 19.80 -50.68 3.85
CA THR A 82 21.02 -51.45 3.66
C THR A 82 20.70 -52.90 3.29
N ILE A 83 21.51 -53.50 2.43
CA ILE A 83 21.41 -54.90 2.03
C ILE A 83 22.77 -55.54 2.22
N HIS A 84 22.79 -56.69 2.90
CA HIS A 84 24.03 -57.42 3.18
C HIS A 84 23.86 -58.88 2.81
N CYS A 85 24.86 -59.48 2.15
CA CYS A 85 24.95 -60.92 2.02
C CYS A 85 25.40 -61.53 3.36
N LYS A 86 24.62 -62.49 3.89
CA LYS A 86 24.91 -63.13 5.17
C LYS A 86 24.94 -64.65 5.06
N LYS A 87 25.91 -65.27 5.73
CA LYS A 87 26.00 -66.72 5.93
C LYS A 87 25.97 -67.01 7.44
N GLY A 88 24.79 -67.38 7.94
CA GLY A 88 24.54 -67.43 9.38
C GLY A 88 24.52 -66.01 9.99
N ARG A 89 25.41 -65.72 10.95
CA ARG A 89 25.53 -64.41 11.60
C ARG A 89 26.55 -63.47 10.95
N GLN A 90 27.41 -63.98 10.07
CA GLN A 90 28.48 -63.20 9.44
C GLN A 90 28.00 -62.52 8.16
N ILE A 91 28.43 -61.28 7.97
CA ILE A 91 28.29 -60.54 6.71
C ILE A 91 29.50 -60.91 5.85
N ILE A 92 29.23 -61.32 4.61
CA ILE A 92 30.24 -61.78 3.65
C ILE A 92 30.10 -60.98 2.35
N ALA A 93 31.00 -61.20 1.40
CA ALA A 93 30.98 -60.51 0.11
C ALA A 93 29.69 -60.78 -0.67
N ASP A 94 29.17 -59.75 -1.33
CA ASP A 94 27.93 -59.78 -2.12
C ASP A 94 27.95 -60.87 -3.22
N THR A 95 29.14 -61.20 -3.75
CA THR A 95 29.36 -62.24 -4.77
C THR A 95 28.87 -63.62 -4.36
N GLU A 96 28.91 -63.94 -3.06
CA GLU A 96 28.48 -65.22 -2.51
C GLU A 96 26.93 -65.38 -2.52
N CYS A 97 26.20 -64.27 -2.64
CA CYS A 97 24.74 -64.27 -2.74
C CYS A 97 24.22 -64.03 -4.17
N SER A 98 25.11 -63.85 -5.16
CA SER A 98 24.75 -63.54 -6.55
C SER A 98 23.87 -64.59 -7.24
N ALA A 99 23.83 -65.82 -6.71
CA ALA A 99 22.91 -66.86 -7.16
C ALA A 99 21.42 -66.49 -6.91
N PHE A 100 21.15 -65.51 -6.05
CA PHE A 100 19.80 -64.99 -5.77
C PHE A 100 19.71 -63.50 -6.16
N PRO A 101 18.55 -63.03 -6.67
CA PRO A 101 18.38 -61.64 -7.07
C PRO A 101 18.56 -60.70 -5.88
N LYS A 102 19.44 -59.71 -6.02
CA LYS A 102 19.69 -58.69 -4.99
C LYS A 102 18.41 -57.84 -4.81
N PRO A 103 17.88 -57.70 -3.58
CA PRO A 103 16.69 -56.88 -3.35
C PRO A 103 16.95 -55.39 -3.64
N GLN A 104 15.89 -54.61 -3.83
CA GLN A 104 16.01 -53.16 -4.07
C GLN A 104 16.50 -52.41 -2.84
N GLU A 105 17.50 -51.54 -3.00
CA GLU A 105 18.06 -50.68 -1.93
C GLU A 105 17.30 -49.36 -1.78
N THR A 106 16.51 -48.98 -2.79
CA THR A 106 15.72 -47.75 -2.81
C THR A 106 14.26 -48.05 -3.13
N GLU A 107 13.36 -47.28 -2.53
CA GLU A 107 11.92 -47.38 -2.78
C GLU A 107 11.30 -45.99 -2.73
N GLN A 108 10.35 -45.71 -3.62
CA GLN A 108 9.61 -44.45 -3.61
C GLN A 108 8.72 -44.39 -2.36
N CYS A 109 8.62 -43.21 -1.76
CA CYS A 109 7.70 -42.92 -0.67
C CYS A 109 6.88 -41.68 -1.03
N GLU A 110 5.59 -41.72 -0.73
CA GLU A 110 4.69 -40.58 -0.84
C GLU A 110 4.33 -40.13 0.57
N SER A 111 4.81 -38.96 0.96
CA SER A 111 4.44 -38.30 2.22
C SER A 111 3.15 -37.51 2.04
N SER A 112 2.66 -36.85 3.10
CA SER A 112 1.48 -35.97 3.00
C SER A 112 1.67 -34.88 1.95
N LYS A 113 0.57 -34.38 1.35
CA LYS A 113 0.64 -33.29 0.35
C LYS A 113 1.41 -32.10 0.89
N CYS A 114 2.28 -31.53 0.08
CA CYS A 114 3.05 -30.36 0.50
C CYS A 114 2.13 -29.15 0.73
N PRO A 115 2.37 -28.39 1.81
CA PRO A 115 1.56 -27.23 2.13
C PRO A 115 1.69 -26.21 0.99
N VAL A 116 0.54 -25.80 0.45
CA VAL A 116 0.48 -24.76 -0.58
C VAL A 116 0.47 -23.39 0.09
N TYR A 117 1.28 -22.47 -0.43
CA TYR A 117 1.36 -21.10 0.03
C TYR A 117 0.85 -20.15 -1.04
N THR A 118 0.06 -19.16 -0.64
CA THR A 118 -0.53 -18.20 -1.56
C THR A 118 -0.30 -16.77 -1.11
N TRP A 119 -0.09 -15.88 -2.08
CA TRP A 119 -0.04 -14.45 -1.83
C TRP A 119 -1.42 -13.90 -1.53
N LYS A 120 -1.54 -13.15 -0.44
CA LYS A 120 -2.70 -12.32 -0.13
C LYS A 120 -2.29 -10.86 -0.03
N VAL A 121 -3.21 -9.99 -0.41
CA VAL A 121 -3.01 -8.54 -0.44
C VAL A 121 -4.05 -7.84 0.41
N THR A 122 -3.67 -6.72 1.02
CA THR A 122 -4.64 -5.79 1.57
C THR A 122 -5.26 -4.96 0.46
N PRO A 123 -6.42 -4.32 0.71
CA PRO A 123 -6.89 -3.22 -0.13
C PRO A 123 -5.80 -2.14 -0.30
N TRP A 124 -5.88 -1.41 -1.41
CA TRP A 124 -5.02 -0.25 -1.67
C TRP A 124 -5.34 0.89 -0.70
N SER A 125 -4.32 1.62 -0.28
CA SER A 125 -4.51 2.89 0.43
C SER A 125 -5.29 3.88 -0.45
N LYS A 126 -6.13 4.73 0.15
CA LYS A 126 -6.83 5.79 -0.59
C LYS A 126 -5.82 6.81 -1.14
N CYS A 127 -6.17 7.43 -2.26
CA CYS A 127 -5.46 8.61 -2.75
C CYS A 127 -5.96 9.83 -1.98
N ILE A 128 -5.06 10.48 -1.25
CA ILE A 128 -5.35 11.62 -0.37
C ILE A 128 -5.70 12.87 -1.19
N ASP A 129 -5.05 13.07 -2.33
CA ASP A 129 -5.25 14.22 -3.19
C ASP A 129 -5.24 13.76 -4.66
N PRO A 130 -6.36 13.90 -5.39
CA PRO A 130 -6.47 13.47 -6.79
C PRO A 130 -5.58 14.31 -7.74
N CYS A 131 -5.04 15.43 -7.25
CA CYS A 131 -4.18 16.35 -7.98
C CYS A 131 -2.73 16.31 -7.49
N LYS A 132 -2.32 15.36 -6.66
CA LYS A 132 -0.91 15.10 -6.33
C LYS A 132 -0.45 13.78 -6.94
N LYS A 133 0.80 13.77 -7.43
CA LYS A 133 1.50 12.52 -7.80
C LYS A 133 1.83 11.80 -6.51
N MET A 134 0.90 10.96 -6.07
CA MET A 134 1.09 10.12 -4.90
C MET A 134 0.91 8.66 -5.29
N ASN A 135 1.59 7.79 -4.58
CA ASN A 135 1.46 6.37 -4.77
C ASN A 135 0.49 5.79 -3.75
N GLN A 136 -0.37 4.87 -4.20
CA GLN A 136 -1.12 3.98 -3.34
C GLN A 136 -0.19 2.85 -2.89
N HIS A 137 -0.28 2.51 -1.61
CA HIS A 137 0.47 1.42 -1.01
C HIS A 137 -0.49 0.32 -0.58
N ARG A 138 -0.05 -0.94 -0.68
CA ARG A 138 -0.74 -2.07 -0.07
C ARG A 138 0.27 -3.03 0.54
N ARG A 139 -0.17 -3.82 1.53
CA ARG A 139 0.66 -4.84 2.14
C ARG A 139 0.41 -6.19 1.45
N VAL A 140 1.47 -6.98 1.33
CA VAL A 140 1.47 -8.28 0.67
C VAL A 140 2.00 -9.30 1.67
N TYR A 141 1.25 -10.37 1.89
CA TYR A 141 1.57 -11.41 2.87
C TYR A 141 1.48 -12.79 2.22
N CYS A 142 2.40 -13.69 2.58
CA CYS A 142 2.33 -15.10 2.22
C CYS A 142 1.52 -15.83 3.29
N LEU A 143 0.47 -16.55 2.89
CA LEU A 143 -0.36 -17.34 3.81
C LEU A 143 -0.29 -18.83 3.47
N ASN A 144 -0.40 -19.68 4.50
CA ASN A 144 -0.65 -21.11 4.31
C ASN A 144 -2.15 -21.39 4.09
N GLU A 145 -2.49 -22.65 3.79
CA GLU A 145 -3.90 -23.09 3.62
C GLU A 145 -4.79 -22.80 4.84
N GLY A 146 -4.21 -22.78 6.05
CA GLY A 146 -4.92 -22.42 7.29
C GLY A 146 -5.02 -20.92 7.57
N GLY A 147 -4.67 -20.04 6.62
CA GLY A 147 -4.77 -18.58 6.77
C GLY A 147 -3.73 -17.93 7.68
N LYS A 148 -2.74 -18.67 8.18
CA LYS A 148 -1.65 -18.16 9.03
C LYS A 148 -0.53 -17.56 8.18
N ARG A 149 0.08 -16.49 8.69
CA ARG A 149 1.20 -15.80 8.02
C ARG A 149 2.45 -16.67 8.01
N ALA A 150 3.03 -16.84 6.83
CA ALA A 150 4.30 -17.51 6.59
C ALA A 150 5.37 -16.49 6.12
N ALA A 151 6.63 -16.92 6.13
CA ALA A 151 7.71 -16.12 5.58
C ALA A 151 7.52 -15.89 4.06
N SER A 152 7.90 -14.71 3.58
CA SER A 152 7.78 -14.29 2.17
C SER A 152 8.35 -15.34 1.19
N ARG A 153 9.46 -15.98 1.55
CA ARG A 153 10.16 -17.00 0.75
C ARG A 153 9.40 -18.31 0.55
N MET A 154 8.32 -18.54 1.31
CA MET A 154 7.50 -19.75 1.15
C MET A 154 6.53 -19.63 -0.03
N CYS A 155 6.27 -18.42 -0.50
CA CYS A 155 5.52 -18.14 -1.71
C CYS A 155 6.49 -17.86 -2.87
N GLN A 156 6.07 -18.15 -4.10
CA GLN A 156 6.86 -17.92 -5.31
C GLN A 156 7.06 -16.41 -5.58
N ASN A 157 8.28 -15.98 -5.88
CA ASN A 157 8.59 -14.56 -6.06
C ASN A 157 7.99 -13.98 -7.36
N GLU A 158 7.87 -14.80 -8.41
CA GLU A 158 7.35 -14.40 -9.72
C GLU A 158 5.88 -13.99 -9.66
N THR A 159 5.13 -14.59 -8.73
CA THR A 159 3.70 -14.30 -8.53
C THR A 159 3.48 -13.18 -7.51
N MET A 160 4.54 -12.51 -7.03
CA MET A 160 4.43 -11.47 -6.01
C MET A 160 3.60 -10.27 -6.53
N PRO A 161 2.48 -9.94 -5.86
CA PRO A 161 1.67 -8.80 -6.26
C PRO A 161 2.38 -7.45 -6.06
N ILE A 162 2.12 -6.48 -6.96
CA ILE A 162 2.66 -5.11 -6.85
C ILE A 162 2.33 -4.45 -5.50
N LYS A 163 3.28 -3.76 -4.88
CA LYS A 163 3.10 -3.10 -3.57
C LYS A 163 2.77 -1.60 -3.67
N ILE A 164 3.08 -1.00 -4.81
CA ILE A 164 3.01 0.44 -5.06
C ILE A 164 2.37 0.64 -6.44
N ARG A 165 1.38 1.54 -6.53
CA ARG A 165 0.76 1.95 -7.80
C ARG A 165 0.52 3.47 -7.79
N PRO A 166 0.68 4.19 -8.91
CA PRO A 166 0.31 5.61 -8.97
C PRO A 166 -1.19 5.83 -8.74
N CYS A 167 -1.53 6.96 -8.12
CA CYS A 167 -2.90 7.44 -8.02
C CYS A 167 -3.47 7.84 -9.39
N ASN A 168 -4.76 7.57 -9.59
CA ASN A 168 -5.46 8.07 -10.77
C ASN A 168 -5.70 9.59 -10.62
N THR A 169 -5.26 10.38 -11.61
CA THR A 169 -5.41 11.84 -11.65
C THR A 169 -6.57 12.33 -12.51
N ASP A 170 -7.36 11.44 -13.12
CA ASP A 170 -8.51 11.80 -13.97
C ASP A 170 -9.57 12.63 -13.23
N GLN A 171 -9.74 12.34 -11.94
CA GLN A 171 -10.69 13.03 -11.05
C GLN A 171 -10.18 14.40 -10.57
N CYS A 172 -9.00 14.85 -10.99
CA CYS A 172 -8.47 16.14 -10.58
C CYS A 172 -9.38 17.29 -11.07
N PRO A 173 -9.87 18.20 -10.20
CA PRO A 173 -10.67 19.36 -10.58
C PRO A 173 -9.92 20.42 -11.39
N TYR A 174 -8.61 20.32 -11.54
CA TYR A 174 -7.78 21.31 -12.24
C TYR A 174 -7.33 20.81 -13.61
N GLU A 175 -6.96 21.75 -14.48
CA GLU A 175 -6.40 21.49 -15.79
C GLU A 175 -5.33 22.52 -16.15
N TRP A 176 -4.34 22.09 -16.93
CA TRP A 176 -3.38 23.00 -17.55
C TRP A 176 -4.01 23.64 -18.79
N VAL A 177 -4.18 24.95 -18.75
CA VAL A 177 -4.68 25.72 -19.88
C VAL A 177 -3.50 26.46 -20.53
N PRO A 178 -3.05 26.05 -21.74
CA PRO A 178 -2.00 26.75 -22.45
C PRO A 178 -2.50 28.13 -22.92
N GLY A 179 -1.72 29.16 -22.63
CA GLY A 179 -1.89 30.49 -23.18
C GLY A 179 -1.44 30.57 -24.65
N PRO A 180 -1.58 31.75 -25.28
CA PRO A 180 -1.08 31.97 -26.63
C PRO A 180 0.46 31.82 -26.69
N TRP A 181 0.94 31.34 -27.84
CA TRP A 181 2.37 31.33 -28.17
C TRP A 181 2.93 32.75 -28.24
N SER A 182 4.12 32.96 -27.67
CA SER A 182 4.88 34.19 -27.83
C SER A 182 5.35 34.32 -29.27
N THR A 183 5.87 35.49 -29.60
CA THR A 183 6.73 35.59 -30.78
C THR A 183 8.00 34.77 -30.58
N CYS A 184 8.60 34.36 -31.69
CA CYS A 184 9.90 33.71 -31.72
C CYS A 184 10.96 34.59 -31.06
N SER A 185 11.90 33.95 -30.35
CA SER A 185 13.00 34.64 -29.66
C SER A 185 13.91 35.43 -30.60
N ILE A 186 14.03 35.00 -31.85
CA ILE A 186 14.83 35.65 -32.90
C ILE A 186 13.90 36.13 -34.01
N ALA A 187 14.15 37.33 -34.54
CA ALA A 187 13.30 37.96 -35.56
C ALA A 187 13.51 37.40 -36.98
N CYS A 188 14.60 36.67 -37.25
CA CYS A 188 14.90 36.08 -38.55
C CYS A 188 15.91 34.92 -38.41
N GLY A 189 15.95 33.98 -39.37
CA GLY A 189 16.85 32.82 -39.36
C GLY A 189 16.13 31.47 -39.53
N THR A 190 16.89 30.37 -39.58
CA THR A 190 16.39 29.05 -40.01
C THR A 190 15.45 28.37 -39.00
N VAL A 191 15.69 28.47 -37.68
CA VAL A 191 14.78 27.97 -36.64
C VAL A 191 14.93 28.79 -35.35
N SER A 192 13.82 29.18 -34.72
CA SER A 192 13.81 29.81 -33.39
C SER A 192 12.77 29.15 -32.50
N ASN A 193 12.74 29.51 -31.21
CA ASN A 193 11.77 28.99 -30.25
C ASN A 193 10.72 30.05 -29.91
N SER A 194 9.46 29.65 -29.92
CA SER A 194 8.34 30.37 -29.32
C SER A 194 8.02 29.75 -27.96
N PHE A 195 7.64 30.57 -26.99
CA PHE A 195 7.30 30.15 -25.63
C PHE A 195 5.86 30.52 -25.32
N ARG A 196 5.12 29.67 -24.61
CA ARG A 196 3.79 30.03 -24.10
C ARG A 196 3.75 29.95 -22.59
N ARG A 197 2.94 30.81 -21.99
CA ARG A 197 2.56 30.64 -20.59
C ARG A 197 1.59 29.47 -20.48
N ILE A 198 1.72 28.67 -19.43
CA ILE A 198 0.75 27.63 -19.10
C ILE A 198 0.21 27.97 -17.72
N ASP A 199 -1.11 28.12 -17.64
CA ASP A 199 -1.80 28.48 -16.42
C ASP A 199 -2.56 27.26 -15.89
N CYS A 200 -2.52 27.05 -14.57
CA CYS A 200 -3.35 26.04 -13.91
C CYS A 200 -4.72 26.66 -13.60
N LYS A 201 -5.81 26.01 -14.02
CA LYS A 201 -7.18 26.53 -13.85
C LYS A 201 -8.13 25.44 -13.38
N VAL A 202 -9.24 25.83 -12.78
CA VAL A 202 -10.33 24.91 -12.38
C VAL A 202 -11.17 24.52 -13.60
N LYS A 203 -11.35 23.21 -13.83
CA LYS A 203 -12.17 22.63 -14.90
C LYS A 203 -13.59 23.19 -14.87
N ARG A 204 -14.18 23.41 -16.05
CA ARG A 204 -15.51 24.03 -16.19
C ARG A 204 -16.65 23.25 -15.52
N GLY A 205 -16.62 21.91 -15.56
CA GLY A 205 -17.66 21.05 -15.00
C GLY A 205 -17.77 21.03 -13.46
N MET A 206 -16.76 21.57 -12.75
CA MET A 206 -16.75 21.62 -11.28
C MET A 206 -17.34 22.93 -10.71
N ARG A 207 -17.84 23.84 -11.56
CA ARG A 207 -18.49 25.08 -11.11
C ARG A 207 -20.00 24.94 -11.14
N GLY A 208 -20.67 25.34 -10.06
CA GLY A 208 -22.11 25.60 -10.08
C GLY A 208 -22.46 26.59 -11.19
N GLN A 209 -23.62 26.40 -11.83
CA GLN A 209 -24.08 26.99 -13.10
C GLN A 209 -24.10 28.54 -13.20
N ASN A 210 -23.72 29.30 -12.16
CA ASN A 210 -23.83 30.76 -12.13
C ASN A 210 -22.48 31.50 -12.23
N THR A 211 -21.66 31.18 -13.23
CA THR A 211 -20.54 32.06 -13.62
C THR A 211 -20.67 32.49 -15.07
N LYS A 212 -21.37 33.61 -15.29
CA LYS A 212 -21.37 34.32 -16.57
C LYS A 212 -19.93 34.72 -16.94
N LEU A 213 -19.51 34.28 -18.13
CA LEU A 213 -18.55 34.86 -19.07
C LEU A 213 -17.60 35.95 -18.53
N GLY A 214 -16.71 35.57 -17.62
CA GLY A 214 -15.75 36.48 -16.98
C GLY A 214 -14.48 35.80 -16.48
N SER A 215 -13.97 34.83 -17.25
CA SER A 215 -12.69 34.11 -17.12
C SER A 215 -12.34 33.46 -15.77
N GLU A 216 -11.99 32.18 -15.87
CA GLU A 216 -11.52 31.27 -14.83
C GLU A 216 -10.39 31.86 -13.95
N PRO A 217 -10.46 31.80 -12.60
CA PRO A 217 -9.33 32.20 -11.77
C PRO A 217 -8.18 31.23 -11.99
N THR A 218 -7.01 31.77 -12.34
CA THR A 218 -5.76 31.01 -12.38
C THR A 218 -5.42 30.62 -10.95
N VAL A 219 -5.23 29.33 -10.70
CA VAL A 219 -4.81 28.82 -9.40
C VAL A 219 -3.29 28.63 -9.39
N LEU A 220 -2.72 28.43 -8.20
CA LEU A 220 -1.29 28.17 -8.06
C LEU A 220 -0.87 26.96 -8.92
N SER A 221 0.25 27.07 -9.64
CA SER A 221 0.78 26.00 -10.50
C SER A 221 0.90 24.65 -9.78
N ARG A 222 1.15 24.66 -8.46
CA ARG A 222 1.23 23.45 -7.62
C ARG A 222 -0.02 22.56 -7.69
N MET A 223 -1.19 23.14 -7.97
CA MET A 223 -2.45 22.42 -8.08
C MET A 223 -2.55 21.54 -9.34
N CYS A 224 -1.73 21.81 -10.37
CA CYS A 224 -1.71 21.02 -11.60
C CYS A 224 -0.39 20.26 -11.81
N MET A 225 0.60 20.35 -10.92
CA MET A 225 1.94 19.75 -11.11
C MET A 225 1.93 18.24 -11.32
N SER A 226 0.89 17.55 -10.87
CA SER A 226 0.70 16.11 -11.10
C SER A 226 0.20 15.76 -12.49
N LEU A 227 -0.47 16.70 -13.17
CA LEU A 227 -1.01 16.54 -14.50
C LEU A 227 0.09 16.68 -15.54
N LYS A 228 -0.10 16.03 -16.70
CA LYS A 228 0.81 16.15 -17.83
C LYS A 228 0.86 17.61 -18.27
N LYS A 229 2.00 18.27 -18.01
CA LYS A 229 2.21 19.66 -18.40
C LYS A 229 2.34 19.74 -19.93
N PRO A 230 1.57 20.61 -20.61
CA PRO A 230 1.72 20.85 -22.04
C PRO A 230 3.11 21.38 -22.39
N GLU A 231 3.51 21.26 -23.64
CA GLU A 231 4.79 21.81 -24.14
C GLU A 231 4.86 23.33 -23.90
N VAL A 232 5.98 23.81 -23.36
CA VAL A 232 6.16 25.23 -23.02
C VAL A 232 6.82 25.98 -24.17
N ASN A 233 7.65 25.28 -24.95
CA ASN A 233 8.34 25.77 -26.13
C ASN A 233 7.86 25.04 -27.38
N LYS A 234 7.90 25.72 -28.51
CA LYS A 234 7.67 25.15 -29.83
C LYS A 234 8.62 25.82 -30.81
N GLU A 235 9.17 25.03 -31.72
CA GLU A 235 9.94 25.55 -32.84
C GLU A 235 9.06 26.39 -33.77
N CYS A 236 9.58 27.53 -34.19
CA CYS A 236 8.97 28.38 -35.18
C CYS A 236 9.97 28.70 -36.28
N ALA A 237 9.53 28.46 -37.52
CA ALA A 237 10.25 28.88 -38.72
C ALA A 237 10.05 30.39 -38.89
N MET A 238 11.16 31.12 -38.99
CA MET A 238 11.15 32.57 -39.24
C MET A 238 11.49 32.85 -40.69
N ILE A 239 11.10 34.03 -41.16
CA ILE A 239 11.50 34.56 -42.46
C ILE A 239 13.04 34.66 -42.48
N PRO A 240 13.70 34.29 -43.58
CA PRO A 240 15.15 34.42 -43.69
C PRO A 240 15.59 35.89 -43.51
N CYS A 241 16.76 36.10 -42.91
CA CYS A 241 17.25 37.43 -42.49
C CYS A 241 17.54 38.39 -43.66
N ASP A 242 17.50 37.89 -44.90
CA ASP A 242 17.76 38.58 -46.16
C ASP A 242 16.52 39.27 -46.76
N ALA A 243 15.34 39.11 -46.17
CA ALA A 243 14.11 39.77 -46.62
C ALA A 243 14.24 41.30 -46.69
N GLU A 244 13.75 41.92 -47.78
CA GLU A 244 13.83 43.37 -48.01
C GLU A 244 13.08 44.18 -46.96
N TYR A 245 11.93 43.65 -46.50
CA TYR A 245 11.07 44.23 -45.46
C TYR A 245 10.68 43.17 -44.43
N ARG A 246 10.74 43.51 -43.13
CA ARG A 246 10.38 42.60 -42.04
C ARG A 246 9.63 43.28 -40.90
N TRP A 247 8.77 42.53 -40.22
CA TRP A 247 8.15 42.99 -38.97
C TRP A 247 9.15 42.92 -37.82
N SER A 248 9.31 44.03 -37.11
CA SER A 248 10.01 44.07 -35.81
C SER A 248 9.00 44.05 -34.67
N VAL A 249 9.36 43.37 -33.58
CA VAL A 249 8.50 43.14 -32.42
C VAL A 249 9.09 43.84 -31.20
N LEU A 250 8.40 44.86 -30.68
CA LEU A 250 8.81 45.52 -29.44
C LEU A 250 8.30 44.75 -28.20
N PRO A 251 8.90 44.97 -27.02
CA PRO A 251 8.40 44.45 -25.75
C PRO A 251 6.93 44.83 -25.49
N TRP A 252 6.22 43.98 -24.77
CA TRP A 252 4.87 44.27 -24.33
C TRP A 252 4.83 45.41 -23.32
N GLY A 253 3.86 46.33 -23.47
CA GLY A 253 3.55 47.32 -22.44
C GLY A 253 2.96 46.70 -21.17
N LYS A 254 2.74 47.53 -20.14
CA LYS A 254 2.10 47.11 -18.89
C LYS A 254 0.70 46.53 -19.15
N CYS A 255 0.29 45.57 -18.32
CA CYS A 255 -1.04 44.99 -18.40
C CYS A 255 -2.10 46.07 -18.07
N SER A 256 -3.24 46.06 -18.77
CA SER A 256 -4.32 47.04 -18.54
C SER A 256 -4.93 46.97 -17.14
N LYS A 257 -4.69 45.88 -16.40
CA LYS A 257 -5.12 45.69 -15.02
C LYS A 257 -3.94 45.22 -14.17
N THR A 258 -3.93 45.62 -12.90
CA THR A 258 -2.92 45.22 -11.89
C THR A 258 -3.23 43.86 -11.24
N CYS A 259 -4.47 43.38 -11.38
CA CYS A 259 -4.91 42.05 -10.99
C CYS A 259 -5.95 41.53 -12.00
N GLY A 260 -6.14 40.21 -12.03
CA GLY A 260 -7.11 39.55 -12.86
C GLY A 260 -6.79 39.60 -14.36
N PRO A 261 -7.79 39.31 -15.21
CA PRO A 261 -7.65 39.33 -16.66
C PRO A 261 -7.57 40.76 -17.19
N GLY A 262 -6.45 41.09 -17.83
CA GLY A 262 -6.23 42.33 -18.56
C GLY A 262 -5.77 42.09 -19.99
N THR A 263 -5.48 43.16 -20.70
CA THR A 263 -4.82 43.09 -22.01
C THR A 263 -3.61 44.01 -22.06
N ARG A 264 -2.56 43.58 -22.74
CA ARG A 264 -1.37 44.37 -23.00
C ARG A 264 -1.23 44.62 -24.50
N ARG A 265 -0.60 45.75 -24.85
CA ARG A 265 -0.37 46.16 -26.23
C ARG A 265 1.13 46.28 -26.47
N ARG A 266 1.57 45.99 -27.70
CA ARG A 266 2.95 46.23 -28.17
C ARG A 266 2.94 46.87 -29.54
N LYS A 267 4.05 47.53 -29.91
CA LYS A 267 4.25 48.08 -31.25
C LYS A 267 4.91 47.03 -32.15
N THR A 268 4.42 46.91 -33.38
CA THR A 268 5.00 46.04 -34.42
C THR A 268 5.29 46.87 -35.68
N PRO A 269 6.39 47.64 -35.73
CA PRO A 269 6.79 48.40 -36.92
C PRO A 269 7.34 47.49 -38.02
N CYS A 270 7.12 47.87 -39.28
CA CYS A 270 7.77 47.27 -40.44
C CYS A 270 9.11 47.98 -40.66
N LEU A 271 10.20 47.23 -40.78
CA LEU A 271 11.56 47.74 -40.98
C LEU A 271 12.12 47.26 -42.32
N ASN A 272 12.95 48.08 -42.97
CA ASN A 272 13.76 47.65 -44.12
C ASN A 272 15.06 46.94 -43.68
N ARG A 273 15.90 46.52 -44.64
CA ARG A 273 17.23 45.92 -44.39
C ARG A 273 18.15 46.75 -43.48
N LEU A 274 18.05 48.07 -43.53
CA LEU A 274 18.84 49.00 -42.72
C LEU A 274 18.24 49.24 -41.32
N GLY A 275 17.16 48.55 -40.95
CA GLY A 275 16.48 48.72 -39.66
C GLY A 275 15.62 49.98 -39.56
N VAL A 276 15.42 50.70 -40.66
CA VAL A 276 14.61 51.92 -40.72
C VAL A 276 13.15 51.58 -40.90
N ARG A 277 12.28 52.30 -40.18
CA ARG A 277 10.82 52.08 -40.22
C ARG A 277 10.22 52.54 -41.55
N VAL A 278 9.50 51.64 -42.20
CA VAL A 278 8.83 51.88 -43.49
C VAL A 278 7.29 51.76 -43.35
N PRO A 279 6.51 52.21 -44.35
CA PRO A 279 5.06 52.04 -44.36
C PRO A 279 4.66 50.56 -44.24
N LYS A 280 3.61 50.29 -43.43
CA LYS A 280 3.14 48.93 -43.13
C LYS A 280 2.75 48.11 -44.36
N ALA A 281 2.39 48.77 -45.47
CA ALA A 281 2.02 48.12 -46.72
C ALA A 281 3.18 47.36 -47.39
N LYS A 282 4.43 47.70 -47.06
CA LYS A 282 5.63 47.04 -47.59
C LYS A 282 5.95 45.70 -46.93
N CYS A 283 5.44 45.48 -45.71
CA CYS A 283 5.53 44.18 -45.07
C CYS A 283 4.28 43.37 -45.36
N ASP A 284 4.45 42.07 -45.55
CA ASP A 284 3.35 41.13 -45.71
C ASP A 284 2.38 41.19 -44.51
N LYS A 285 1.07 41.24 -44.79
CA LYS A 285 0.03 41.34 -43.77
C LYS A 285 -0.17 40.03 -43.03
N ASP A 286 0.06 38.88 -43.66
CA ASP A 286 -0.22 37.56 -43.11
C ASP A 286 0.81 37.16 -42.04
N THR A 287 2.04 37.63 -42.19
CA THR A 287 3.13 37.46 -41.20
C THR A 287 3.12 38.49 -40.07
N ARG A 288 2.11 39.39 -40.00
CA ARG A 288 2.07 40.48 -39.01
C ARG A 288 1.90 39.96 -37.57
N PRO A 289 2.86 40.23 -36.66
CA PRO A 289 2.75 39.74 -35.28
C PRO A 289 1.60 40.40 -34.51
N LYS A 290 0.96 39.63 -33.60
CA LYS A 290 -0.13 40.12 -32.75
C LYS A 290 0.30 41.35 -31.95
N HIS A 291 -0.48 42.43 -32.00
CA HIS A 291 -0.18 43.70 -31.31
C HIS A 291 -0.95 43.87 -29.99
N ARG A 292 -1.92 42.98 -29.72
CA ARG A 292 -2.72 42.90 -28.49
C ARG A 292 -2.71 41.46 -27.98
N GLU A 293 -2.54 41.28 -26.69
CA GLU A 293 -2.53 39.98 -26.02
C GLU A 293 -3.21 40.07 -24.65
N SER A 294 -3.83 38.97 -24.22
CA SER A 294 -4.36 38.83 -22.87
C SER A 294 -3.23 38.66 -21.86
N CYS A 295 -3.33 39.31 -20.71
CA CYS A 295 -2.40 39.19 -19.60
C CYS A 295 -3.15 38.88 -18.31
N PHE A 296 -2.50 38.15 -17.42
CA PHE A 296 -3.02 37.84 -16.09
C PHE A 296 -1.85 37.95 -15.11
N LEU A 297 -1.87 38.94 -14.22
CA LEU A 297 -0.76 39.17 -13.29
C LEU A 297 -0.90 38.31 -12.03
N ARG A 298 -2.03 38.45 -11.33
CA ARG A 298 -2.38 37.74 -10.11
C ARG A 298 -3.90 37.68 -9.96
N ASN A 299 -4.43 36.82 -9.09
CA ASN A 299 -5.84 36.91 -8.71
C ASN A 299 -6.14 38.26 -8.05
N CYS A 300 -7.33 38.80 -8.26
CA CYS A 300 -7.77 40.02 -7.56
C CYS A 300 -8.27 39.73 -6.14
N LEU A 301 -8.65 38.48 -5.87
CA LEU A 301 -8.99 38.05 -4.53
C LEU A 301 -7.73 37.53 -3.83
N PRO A 302 -7.45 37.99 -2.61
CA PRO A 302 -6.33 37.52 -1.80
C PRO A 302 -6.56 36.08 -1.31
N ASN A 303 -5.48 35.35 -1.03
CA ASN A 303 -5.54 33.95 -0.61
C ASN A 303 -5.69 33.77 0.91
N ASP A 304 -5.27 34.76 1.70
CA ASP A 304 -5.34 34.74 3.17
C ASP A 304 -5.44 36.17 3.74
N CYS A 305 -5.59 36.27 5.07
CA CYS A 305 -5.67 37.54 5.78
C CYS A 305 -4.38 38.38 5.68
N ALA A 306 -3.21 37.74 5.53
CA ALA A 306 -1.94 38.45 5.38
C ALA A 306 -1.88 39.18 4.04
N GLU A 307 -2.35 38.55 2.96
CA GLU A 307 -2.46 39.15 1.64
C GLU A 307 -3.55 40.22 1.59
N ILE A 308 -4.68 40.04 2.30
CA ILE A 308 -5.70 41.09 2.47
C ILE A 308 -5.07 42.36 3.04
N LYS A 309 -4.29 42.22 4.11
CA LYS A 309 -3.59 43.34 4.75
C LYS A 309 -2.57 43.99 3.82
N ALA A 310 -1.79 43.20 3.10
CA ALA A 310 -0.77 43.69 2.17
C ALA A 310 -1.36 44.46 0.96
N GLN A 311 -2.59 44.15 0.55
CA GLN A 311 -3.22 44.77 -0.62
C GLN A 311 -3.95 46.10 -0.33
N ASN A 312 -4.43 46.33 0.90
CA ASN A 312 -5.17 47.55 1.27
C ASN A 312 -4.68 48.09 2.63
N THR A 313 -3.87 49.15 2.61
CA THR A 313 -3.30 49.78 3.80
C THR A 313 -4.27 50.68 4.57
N ILE A 314 -5.43 51.04 4.02
CA ILE A 314 -6.28 52.12 4.58
C ILE A 314 -7.64 51.62 5.10
N THR A 315 -8.24 50.56 4.54
CA THR A 315 -9.63 50.15 4.86
C THR A 315 -9.79 48.80 5.57
N ASN A 316 -8.78 47.93 5.57
CA ASN A 316 -8.92 46.53 5.99
C ASN A 316 -8.18 46.17 7.29
N SER A 317 -7.77 47.14 8.12
CA SER A 317 -7.11 46.88 9.41
C SER A 317 -8.07 46.44 10.53
N ILE A 318 -9.31 46.12 10.19
CA ILE A 318 -10.37 45.77 11.14
C ILE A 318 -10.58 44.26 11.11
N ASP A 319 -10.72 43.67 12.29
CA ASP A 319 -11.07 42.26 12.42
C ASP A 319 -12.49 42.01 11.89
N GLY A 320 -12.69 40.93 11.14
CA GLY A 320 -13.97 40.70 10.50
C GLY A 320 -13.97 39.53 9.53
N ASN A 321 -15.11 39.34 8.87
CA ASN A 321 -15.29 38.32 7.86
C ASN A 321 -14.84 38.84 6.49
N TYR A 322 -13.93 38.13 5.85
CA TYR A 322 -13.42 38.45 4.53
C TYR A 322 -13.56 37.25 3.60
N THR A 323 -13.76 37.52 2.31
CA THR A 323 -13.76 36.47 1.28
C THR A 323 -12.35 36.31 0.72
N VAL A 324 -11.80 35.11 0.85
CA VAL A 324 -10.49 34.74 0.30
C VAL A 324 -10.66 33.69 -0.80
N LEU A 325 -9.66 33.59 -1.66
CA LEU A 325 -9.61 32.61 -2.74
C LEU A 325 -8.64 31.48 -2.38
N VAL A 326 -9.18 30.29 -2.07
CA VAL A 326 -8.38 29.12 -1.72
C VAL A 326 -8.52 28.07 -2.82
N ALA A 327 -7.40 27.74 -3.47
CA ALA A 327 -7.36 26.81 -4.59
C ALA A 327 -8.41 27.09 -5.71
N GLY A 328 -8.75 28.37 -5.92
CA GLY A 328 -9.73 28.81 -6.92
C GLY A 328 -11.18 28.86 -6.46
N PHE A 329 -11.45 28.51 -5.20
CA PHE A 329 -12.78 28.56 -4.58
C PHE A 329 -12.86 29.70 -3.57
N ARG A 330 -14.01 30.38 -3.53
CA ARG A 330 -14.24 31.48 -2.59
C ARG A 330 -14.67 30.92 -1.25
N ILE A 331 -13.95 31.30 -0.20
CA ILE A 331 -14.22 30.89 1.17
C ILE A 331 -14.32 32.14 2.05
N THR A 332 -15.28 32.15 2.96
CA THR A 332 -15.41 33.21 3.97
C THR A 332 -14.59 32.82 5.19
N VAL A 333 -13.64 33.67 5.57
CA VAL A 333 -12.80 33.49 6.75
C VAL A 333 -12.88 34.69 7.67
N TYR A 334 -12.62 34.47 8.96
CA TYR A 334 -12.47 35.55 9.91
C TYR A 334 -11.01 35.91 10.07
N CYS A 335 -10.67 37.17 9.84
CA CYS A 335 -9.34 37.71 10.06
C CYS A 335 -9.27 38.37 11.43
N HIS A 336 -8.29 37.97 12.23
CA HIS A 336 -8.06 38.48 13.58
C HIS A 336 -6.67 39.12 13.69
N LEU A 337 -6.54 40.14 14.53
CA LEU A 337 -5.33 40.95 14.68
C LEU A 337 -4.93 41.63 13.36
N MET A 338 -5.91 42.14 12.61
CA MET A 338 -5.66 42.90 11.37
C MET A 338 -4.87 44.18 11.61
N ASN A 339 -4.86 44.70 12.85
CA ASN A 339 -3.98 45.79 13.26
C ASN A 339 -2.50 45.36 13.39
N ASN A 340 -2.20 44.09 13.71
CA ASN A 340 -0.82 43.60 13.92
C ASN A 340 -0.11 43.23 12.61
N THR A 341 1.21 43.17 12.62
CA THR A 341 2.05 42.86 11.45
C THR A 341 1.68 41.53 10.77
N ILE A 342 1.20 40.53 11.53
CA ILE A 342 0.81 39.22 11.02
C ILE A 342 -0.61 38.89 11.50
N PRO A 343 -1.64 39.08 10.66
CA PRO A 343 -3.00 38.70 11.02
C PRO A 343 -3.17 37.18 11.01
N LYS A 344 -4.06 36.69 11.88
CA LYS A 344 -4.39 35.27 12.00
C LYS A 344 -5.69 34.97 11.24
N THR A 345 -5.73 33.84 10.55
CA THR A 345 -6.89 33.38 9.78
C THR A 345 -7.65 32.32 10.55
N PHE A 346 -8.99 32.43 10.59
CA PHE A 346 -9.87 31.49 11.24
C PHE A 346 -11.04 31.09 10.33
N LEU A 347 -11.49 29.84 10.44
CA LEU A 347 -12.76 29.38 9.89
C LEU A 347 -13.89 29.73 10.86
N ASN A 348 -14.99 30.25 10.33
CA ASN A 348 -16.21 30.43 11.11
C ASN A 348 -16.93 29.09 11.22
N VAL A 349 -17.24 28.68 12.45
CA VAL A 349 -17.92 27.42 12.74
C VAL A 349 -18.99 27.66 13.81
N ASP A 350 -19.94 26.73 13.92
CA ASP A 350 -20.98 26.81 14.94
C ASP A 350 -20.49 26.18 16.25
N ALA A 351 -20.53 26.95 17.34
CA ALA A 351 -20.04 26.56 18.66
C ALA A 351 -20.85 25.43 19.30
N GLU A 352 -22.11 25.22 18.91
CA GLU A 352 -22.93 24.13 19.44
C GLU A 352 -22.56 22.77 18.83
N THR A 353 -22.09 22.79 17.57
CA THR A 353 -21.72 21.58 16.83
C THR A 353 -20.21 21.33 16.80
N ASN A 354 -19.40 22.29 17.25
CA ASN A 354 -17.94 22.22 17.26
C ASN A 354 -17.40 22.28 18.69
N PHE A 355 -17.02 21.12 19.22
CA PHE A 355 -16.52 21.02 20.60
C PHE A 355 -15.58 19.82 20.79
N GLY A 356 -14.73 19.91 21.81
CA GLY A 356 -13.94 18.82 22.35
C GLY A 356 -14.21 18.67 23.85
N GLU A 357 -14.40 17.43 24.31
CA GLU A 357 -14.73 17.11 25.69
C GLU A 357 -13.86 15.98 26.20
N PHE A 358 -13.23 16.23 27.35
CA PHE A 358 -12.64 15.21 28.18
C PHE A 358 -13.55 14.98 29.39
N TYR A 359 -14.17 13.80 29.48
CA TYR A 359 -15.19 13.52 30.48
C TYR A 359 -14.56 13.31 31.86
N GLY A 360 -15.09 14.03 32.85
CA GLY A 360 -14.47 14.15 34.18
C GLY A 360 -14.97 13.21 35.26
N LYS A 361 -15.86 12.26 34.96
CA LYS A 361 -16.29 11.28 35.96
C LYS A 361 -15.57 9.95 35.79
N ARG A 362 -15.37 9.24 36.90
CA ARG A 362 -14.76 7.91 36.97
C ARG A 362 -15.69 6.92 37.64
N LEU A 363 -15.92 5.74 37.06
CA LEU A 363 -16.73 4.71 37.70
C LEU A 363 -16.07 4.20 38.98
N LEU A 364 -16.87 3.97 40.03
CA LEU A 364 -16.42 3.28 41.24
C LEU A 364 -16.03 1.82 40.96
N TYR A 365 -16.63 1.21 39.92
CA TYR A 365 -16.33 -0.15 39.46
C TYR A 365 -15.71 -0.12 38.05
N PRO A 366 -14.37 -0.03 37.93
CA PRO A 366 -13.69 0.28 36.67
C PRO A 366 -13.91 -0.75 35.55
N TYR A 367 -14.25 -1.99 35.86
CA TYR A 367 -14.40 -3.06 34.84
C TYR A 367 -15.85 -3.20 34.32
N THR A 368 -16.73 -2.24 34.63
CA THR A 368 -18.12 -2.25 34.19
C THR A 368 -18.40 -1.18 33.14
N CYS A 369 -19.39 -1.43 32.27
CA CYS A 369 -19.93 -0.45 31.34
C CYS A 369 -21.45 -0.37 31.52
N PRO A 370 -21.94 0.46 32.46
CA PRO A 370 -23.38 0.57 32.73
C PRO A 370 -24.12 1.19 31.53
N TYR A 371 -25.44 0.97 31.48
CA TYR A 371 -26.35 1.56 30.48
C TYR A 371 -25.99 1.28 29.01
N GLY A 372 -25.27 0.19 28.73
CA GLY A 372 -24.84 -0.17 27.38
C GLY A 372 -23.91 0.88 26.76
N GLY A 373 -23.13 1.60 27.58
CA GLY A 373 -22.19 2.63 27.14
C GLY A 373 -22.81 3.99 26.85
N LYS A 374 -24.13 4.17 27.07
CA LYS A 374 -24.77 5.48 26.97
C LYS A 374 -24.40 6.35 28.17
N ARG A 375 -24.12 7.63 27.89
CA ARG A 375 -23.83 8.62 28.94
C ARG A 375 -25.03 8.80 29.86
N ASN A 376 -24.79 8.59 31.15
CA ASN A 376 -25.74 8.86 32.20
C ASN A 376 -24.98 9.44 33.41
N ASP A 377 -25.26 10.70 33.72
CA ASP A 377 -24.56 11.41 34.80
C ASP A 377 -25.01 10.96 36.21
N SER A 378 -26.08 10.15 36.32
CA SER A 378 -26.54 9.51 37.56
C SER A 378 -25.82 8.17 37.87
N CYS A 379 -24.61 7.97 37.37
CA CYS A 379 -23.79 6.80 37.65
C CYS A 379 -23.30 6.73 39.10
N ALA A 380 -22.96 5.52 39.57
CA ALA A 380 -22.15 5.31 40.78
C ALA A 380 -20.68 5.61 40.45
N CYS A 381 -20.34 6.89 40.37
CA CYS A 381 -19.08 7.41 39.87
C CYS A 381 -18.54 8.53 40.78
N SER A 382 -17.22 8.66 40.88
CA SER A 382 -16.58 9.78 41.55
C SER A 382 -16.28 10.91 40.56
N ASN A 383 -16.14 12.13 41.10
CA ASN A 383 -15.75 13.33 40.35
C ASN A 383 -14.22 13.53 40.35
N ASP A 384 -13.45 12.53 40.77
CA ASP A 384 -11.97 12.56 40.80
C ASP A 384 -11.38 12.28 39.42
N GLY A 385 -11.92 12.95 38.40
CA GLY A 385 -11.51 12.81 37.01
C GLY A 385 -10.06 13.22 36.76
N HIS A 386 -9.61 12.99 35.52
CA HIS A 386 -8.28 13.42 35.07
C HIS A 386 -8.16 14.95 35.13
N VAL A 387 -6.94 15.49 35.35
CA VAL A 387 -6.69 16.95 35.34
C VAL A 387 -7.07 17.59 33.99
N SER A 388 -7.00 16.81 32.91
CA SER A 388 -7.39 17.24 31.55
C SER A 388 -8.90 17.28 31.32
N SER A 389 -9.73 17.01 32.34
CA SER A 389 -11.18 17.02 32.22
C SER A 389 -11.68 18.44 31.92
N GLY A 390 -12.54 18.56 30.90
CA GLY A 390 -13.08 19.85 30.49
C GLY A 390 -13.91 19.76 29.22
N LEU A 391 -14.55 20.87 28.87
CA LEU A 391 -15.34 21.01 27.64
C LEU A 391 -15.05 22.35 26.99
N SER A 392 -14.52 22.32 25.77
CA SER A 392 -14.25 23.52 24.97
C SER A 392 -15.13 23.55 23.72
N ARG A 393 -15.91 24.62 23.57
CA ARG A 393 -16.73 24.92 22.39
C ARG A 393 -16.04 25.97 21.53
N TYR A 394 -16.08 25.81 20.21
CA TYR A 394 -15.36 26.67 19.27
C TYR A 394 -16.32 27.41 18.36
N ARG A 395 -16.36 28.75 18.44
CA ARG A 395 -17.07 29.58 17.44
C ARG A 395 -16.23 29.88 16.20
N ARG A 396 -14.90 29.77 16.33
CA ARG A 396 -13.95 29.92 15.23
C ARG A 396 -12.74 29.03 15.48
N VAL A 397 -12.18 28.48 14.42
CA VAL A 397 -11.04 27.56 14.50
C VAL A 397 -9.89 28.08 13.66
N ARG A 398 -8.69 28.13 14.24
CA ARG A 398 -7.50 28.66 13.55
C ARG A 398 -7.10 27.75 12.39
N VAL A 399 -6.87 28.35 11.23
CA VAL A 399 -6.52 27.63 10.00
C VAL A 399 -5.31 28.25 9.32
N ASP A 400 -4.49 27.39 8.74
CA ASP A 400 -3.46 27.74 7.77
C ASP A 400 -3.94 27.29 6.38
N LEU A 401 -4.40 28.24 5.58
CA LEU A 401 -4.91 27.99 4.23
C LEU A 401 -3.80 27.73 3.20
N GLN A 402 -2.55 28.07 3.51
CA GLN A 402 -1.43 27.79 2.61
C GLN A 402 -1.03 26.31 2.69
N ASN A 403 -1.04 25.76 3.90
CA ASN A 403 -0.74 24.36 4.21
C ASN A 403 -1.99 23.47 4.33
N MET A 404 -3.18 24.06 4.28
CA MET A 404 -4.47 23.39 4.43
C MET A 404 -4.56 22.58 5.73
N LYS A 405 -4.21 23.22 6.86
CA LYS A 405 -4.22 22.60 8.19
C LYS A 405 -4.97 23.44 9.21
N ILE A 406 -5.65 22.77 10.12
CA ILE A 406 -6.27 23.37 11.30
C ILE A 406 -5.30 23.25 12.49
N ASN A 407 -5.18 24.32 13.28
CA ASN A 407 -4.41 24.30 14.53
C ASN A 407 -5.34 23.98 15.71
N PRO A 408 -5.28 22.77 16.30
CA PRO A 408 -6.22 22.35 17.33
C PRO A 408 -5.97 23.00 18.70
N HIS A 409 -4.76 23.51 18.96
CA HIS A 409 -4.36 24.09 20.24
C HIS A 409 -4.51 25.61 20.30
N ASP A 410 -5.18 26.23 19.33
CA ASP A 410 -5.51 27.65 19.42
C ASP A 410 -6.89 27.84 20.04
N PHE A 411 -6.92 28.43 21.23
CA PHE A 411 -8.13 28.64 22.02
C PHE A 411 -8.66 30.08 21.94
N THR A 412 -8.13 30.94 21.06
CA THR A 412 -8.48 32.38 20.99
C THR A 412 -9.99 32.63 20.88
N PHE A 413 -10.71 31.75 20.18
CA PHE A 413 -12.16 31.80 20.01
C PHE A 413 -12.87 30.55 20.55
N ALA A 414 -12.22 29.87 21.51
CA ALA A 414 -12.81 28.76 22.23
C ALA A 414 -13.39 29.27 23.56
N GLN A 415 -14.53 28.72 23.96
CA GLN A 415 -15.12 28.92 25.28
C GLN A 415 -15.06 27.61 26.04
N THR A 416 -14.33 27.59 27.15
CA THR A 416 -14.28 26.43 28.05
C THR A 416 -15.45 26.52 29.03
N ALA A 417 -16.41 25.61 28.92
CA ALA A 417 -17.62 25.60 29.75
C ALA A 417 -17.31 25.15 31.18
N TYR A 418 -16.39 24.21 31.34
CA TYR A 418 -15.87 23.75 32.63
C TYR A 418 -14.50 23.08 32.45
N GLY A 419 -13.74 22.98 33.54
CA GLY A 419 -12.48 22.26 33.57
C GLY A 419 -11.37 22.94 32.77
N THR A 420 -10.47 22.14 32.21
CA THR A 420 -9.31 22.62 31.42
C THR A 420 -9.65 22.72 29.92
N PRO A 421 -8.96 23.59 29.16
CA PRO A 421 -9.21 23.71 27.72
C PRO A 421 -8.87 22.42 26.97
N VAL A 422 -9.83 21.88 26.22
CA VAL A 422 -9.67 20.63 25.44
C VAL A 422 -9.43 20.97 23.97
N PRO A 423 -8.30 20.55 23.36
CA PRO A 423 -7.97 20.85 21.98
C PRO A 423 -9.06 20.45 20.96
N TYR A 424 -9.12 21.18 19.85
CA TYR A 424 -10.14 20.93 18.84
C TYR A 424 -9.94 19.57 18.17
N GLY A 425 -11.00 18.75 18.13
CA GLY A 425 -10.95 17.43 17.54
C GLY A 425 -10.30 16.35 18.41
N THR A 426 -10.08 16.62 19.69
CA THR A 426 -9.63 15.62 20.68
C THR A 426 -10.72 15.36 21.72
N ALA A 427 -10.69 14.16 22.31
CA ALA A 427 -11.57 13.77 23.40
C ALA A 427 -10.93 12.66 24.24
N GLY A 428 -11.39 12.48 25.47
CA GLY A 428 -10.92 11.40 26.32
C GLY A 428 -11.73 11.25 27.60
N ASP A 429 -11.43 10.22 28.37
CA ASP A 429 -11.97 10.04 29.72
C ASP A 429 -11.13 9.06 30.54
N CYS A 430 -11.39 9.05 31.84
CA CYS A 430 -10.92 8.03 32.77
C CYS A 430 -12.09 7.15 33.28
N TYR A 431 -13.14 6.98 32.48
CA TYR A 431 -14.44 6.51 32.97
C TYR A 431 -14.43 5.02 33.33
N SER A 432 -13.86 4.17 32.47
CA SER A 432 -13.91 2.70 32.61
C SER A 432 -12.69 2.02 32.00
N ALA A 433 -12.22 0.94 32.60
CA ALA A 433 -11.21 0.04 32.05
C ALA A 433 -11.76 -0.99 31.05
N SER A 434 -13.08 -0.97 30.79
CA SER A 434 -13.75 -1.70 29.70
C SER A 434 -13.94 -0.80 28.46
N GLU A 435 -14.37 -1.37 27.33
CA GLU A 435 -14.64 -0.63 26.08
C GLU A 435 -15.88 0.29 26.20
N CYS A 436 -15.77 1.37 26.99
CA CYS A 436 -16.89 2.22 27.39
C CYS A 436 -16.57 3.72 27.35
N PRO A 437 -16.19 4.27 26.18
CA PRO A 437 -15.78 5.68 26.05
C PRO A 437 -16.95 6.66 26.24
N GLN A 438 -16.74 7.67 27.07
CA GLN A 438 -17.64 8.78 27.41
C GLN A 438 -17.15 10.14 26.93
N GLY A 439 -15.84 10.33 26.71
CA GLY A 439 -15.29 11.54 26.09
C GLY A 439 -15.83 11.73 24.68
N ARG A 440 -16.08 12.97 24.26
CA ARG A 440 -16.75 13.28 22.99
C ARG A 440 -16.12 14.47 22.29
N PHE A 441 -16.04 14.39 20.96
CA PHE A 441 -15.76 15.57 20.15
C PHE A 441 -16.65 15.60 18.92
N SER A 442 -16.84 16.80 18.37
CA SER A 442 -17.54 17.04 17.12
C SER A 442 -16.81 18.11 16.32
N ILE A 443 -16.51 17.80 15.07
CA ILE A 443 -15.95 18.70 14.07
C ILE A 443 -16.99 18.84 12.97
N ASP A 444 -17.59 20.02 12.87
CA ASP A 444 -18.59 20.35 11.87
C ASP A 444 -18.12 21.53 11.03
N LEU A 445 -17.61 21.20 9.83
CA LEU A 445 -17.11 22.15 8.84
C LEU A 445 -18.15 22.44 7.75
N ARG A 446 -19.40 22.00 7.91
CA ARG A 446 -20.44 22.25 6.90
C ARG A 446 -20.65 23.76 6.72
N GLY A 447 -20.82 24.17 5.46
CA GLY A 447 -21.05 25.58 5.10
C GLY A 447 -19.78 26.42 5.03
N THR A 448 -18.63 25.90 5.47
CA THR A 448 -17.32 26.57 5.34
C THR A 448 -16.69 26.38 3.97
N GLY A 449 -17.15 25.38 3.19
CA GLY A 449 -16.57 25.04 1.89
C GLY A 449 -15.32 24.15 1.96
N VAL A 450 -14.96 23.67 3.15
CA VAL A 450 -13.87 22.70 3.35
C VAL A 450 -14.38 21.43 4.03
N LYS A 451 -13.60 20.36 3.89
CA LYS A 451 -13.81 19.08 4.56
C LYS A 451 -12.48 18.51 5.06
N ILE A 452 -12.54 17.52 5.93
CA ILE A 452 -11.35 16.80 6.39
C ILE A 452 -10.97 15.72 5.37
N VAL A 453 -9.67 15.54 5.15
CA VAL A 453 -9.16 14.52 4.21
C VAL A 453 -9.61 13.10 4.59
N ASP A 454 -9.80 12.26 3.57
CA ASP A 454 -10.36 10.90 3.69
C ASP A 454 -9.47 9.92 4.48
N ASP A 455 -8.17 10.16 4.54
CA ASP A 455 -7.19 9.26 5.14
C ASP A 455 -6.75 9.67 6.55
N LEU A 456 -7.23 10.81 7.06
CA LEU A 456 -6.89 11.24 8.42
C LEU A 456 -7.45 10.24 9.44
N GLN A 457 -6.61 9.80 10.37
CA GLN A 457 -7.02 8.88 11.43
C GLN A 457 -6.88 9.55 12.79
N TRP A 458 -7.74 9.15 13.72
CA TRP A 458 -7.57 9.42 15.12
C TRP A 458 -6.82 8.24 15.73
N MET A 459 -5.79 8.54 16.50
CA MET A 459 -5.00 7.57 17.23
C MET A 459 -5.41 7.61 18.69
N ASP A 460 -5.54 6.43 19.27
CA ASP A 460 -5.83 6.27 20.68
C ASP A 460 -4.51 6.33 21.47
N HIS A 461 -4.51 7.12 22.53
CA HIS A 461 -3.41 7.28 23.47
C HIS A 461 -3.88 6.86 24.86
N GLY A 462 -2.96 6.30 25.65
CA GLY A 462 -3.25 5.76 26.98
C GLY A 462 -3.39 4.24 27.02
N HIS A 463 -3.74 3.71 28.20
CA HIS A 463 -3.80 2.27 28.46
C HIS A 463 -5.24 1.77 28.34
N LYS A 464 -5.49 0.72 27.55
CA LYS A 464 -6.86 0.21 27.25
C LYS A 464 -7.81 1.33 26.76
N SER A 465 -7.30 2.19 25.90
CA SER A 465 -8.10 3.22 25.23
C SER A 465 -8.91 2.62 24.09
N SER A 466 -10.08 3.21 23.84
CA SER A 466 -10.94 2.85 22.72
C SER A 466 -11.57 4.11 22.15
N SER A 467 -11.62 4.20 20.82
CA SER A 467 -12.37 5.24 20.13
C SER A 467 -13.34 4.72 19.09
N LYS A 468 -14.41 5.49 18.89
CA LYS A 468 -15.42 5.28 17.87
C LYS A 468 -15.61 6.57 17.10
N ILE A 469 -15.08 6.61 15.88
CA ILE A 469 -15.10 7.78 15.01
C ILE A 469 -16.09 7.56 13.86
N VAL A 470 -17.02 8.49 13.69
CA VAL A 470 -18.05 8.46 12.65
C VAL A 470 -17.84 9.66 11.73
N ARG A 471 -17.73 9.38 10.43
CA ARG A 471 -17.58 10.38 9.36
C ARG A 471 -18.85 10.42 8.53
N THR A 472 -19.40 11.61 8.31
CA THR A 472 -20.65 11.86 7.57
C THR A 472 -20.51 13.09 6.66
N GLU A 473 -21.46 13.31 5.76
CA GLU A 473 -21.49 14.50 4.88
C GLU A 473 -20.18 14.72 4.11
N ASN A 474 -19.68 13.68 3.43
CA ASN A 474 -18.43 13.75 2.66
C ASN A 474 -17.20 14.17 3.49
N ASN A 475 -17.14 13.79 4.78
CA ASN A 475 -16.13 14.21 5.77
C ASN A 475 -16.17 15.69 6.16
N ALA A 476 -17.27 16.39 5.90
CA ALA A 476 -17.52 17.71 6.46
C ALA A 476 -17.93 17.64 7.94
N LEU A 477 -18.52 16.51 8.38
CA LEU A 477 -18.95 16.27 9.76
C LEU A 477 -18.29 15.01 10.32
N ILE A 478 -17.54 15.17 11.41
CA ILE A 478 -16.87 14.09 12.13
C ILE A 478 -17.25 14.14 13.60
N ARG A 479 -17.68 13.00 14.14
CA ARG A 479 -18.00 12.85 15.56
C ARG A 479 -17.20 11.69 16.12
N GLY A 480 -16.59 11.89 17.28
CA GLY A 480 -15.83 10.85 17.96
C GLY A 480 -16.29 10.65 19.39
N GLN A 481 -16.28 9.40 19.83
CA GLN A 481 -16.33 9.00 21.23
C GLN A 481 -14.99 8.37 21.58
N CYS A 482 -14.34 8.85 22.64
CA CYS A 482 -12.98 8.44 22.99
C CYS A 482 -12.83 8.34 24.49
N GLY A 483 -12.09 7.33 24.94
CA GLY A 483 -12.06 7.02 26.36
C GLY A 483 -11.40 5.70 26.73
N GLY A 484 -11.59 5.30 27.98
CA GLY A 484 -11.05 4.06 28.54
C GLY A 484 -10.44 4.29 29.92
N PHE A 485 -9.36 3.55 30.22
CA PHE A 485 -8.65 3.72 31.49
C PHE A 485 -7.68 4.90 31.41
N CYS A 486 -8.24 6.11 31.44
CA CYS A 486 -7.52 7.36 31.17
C CYS A 486 -6.99 7.40 29.73
N GLY A 487 -7.87 7.06 28.80
CA GLY A 487 -7.61 7.06 27.37
C GLY A 487 -8.08 8.36 26.72
N GLU A 488 -7.34 8.78 25.71
CA GLU A 488 -7.74 9.89 24.84
C GLU A 488 -7.56 9.50 23.38
N CYS A 489 -8.24 10.21 22.48
CA CYS A 489 -7.99 10.12 21.06
C CYS A 489 -7.64 11.50 20.52
N ALA A 490 -6.68 11.52 19.61
CA ALA A 490 -6.27 12.73 18.91
C ALA A 490 -6.02 12.43 17.43
N PRO A 491 -6.21 13.42 16.54
CA PRO A 491 -5.80 13.27 15.15
C PRO A 491 -4.29 12.96 15.07
N ASP A 492 -3.89 12.16 14.09
CA ASP A 492 -2.50 11.71 13.89
C ASP A 492 -1.48 12.85 14.15
N GLN A 493 -0.63 12.67 15.17
CA GLN A 493 0.33 13.68 15.64
C GLN A 493 1.28 14.22 14.56
N TYR A 494 1.61 13.41 13.54
CA TYR A 494 2.52 13.82 12.47
C TYR A 494 1.79 14.54 11.33
N LYS A 495 0.53 14.16 11.08
CA LYS A 495 -0.29 14.78 10.02
C LYS A 495 -0.99 16.05 10.51
N GLY A 496 -1.53 16.03 11.72
CA GLY A 496 -2.45 17.03 12.26
C GLY A 496 -3.83 16.98 11.55
N ILE A 497 -4.69 17.96 11.83
CA ILE A 497 -5.98 18.08 11.14
C ILE A 497 -5.77 18.71 9.77
N ILE A 498 -5.74 17.88 8.73
CA ILE A 498 -5.59 18.31 7.33
C ILE A 498 -6.97 18.46 6.70
N ILE A 499 -7.17 19.59 6.02
CA ILE A 499 -8.40 19.91 5.30
C ILE A 499 -8.18 19.95 3.78
N GLU A 500 -9.25 19.82 3.03
CA GLU A 500 -9.28 20.02 1.59
C GLU A 500 -10.56 20.75 1.18
N ILE A 501 -10.60 21.27 -0.04
CA ILE A 501 -11.78 21.94 -0.56
C ILE A 501 -12.89 20.92 -0.77
N ASP A 502 -14.08 21.21 -0.26
CA ASP A 502 -15.26 20.42 -0.60
C ASP A 502 -16.00 21.04 -1.78
N HIS A 503 -15.77 20.50 -2.97
CA HIS A 503 -16.41 20.96 -4.20
C HIS A 503 -17.94 20.80 -4.23
N LYS A 504 -18.50 19.99 -3.32
CA LYS A 504 -19.96 19.75 -3.24
C LYS A 504 -20.66 20.71 -2.29
N GLN A 505 -19.93 21.30 -1.35
CA GLN A 505 -20.48 22.32 -0.47
C GLN A 505 -20.67 23.62 -1.24
N ARG A 506 -21.84 24.24 -1.08
CA ARG A 506 -22.01 25.66 -1.39
C ARG A 506 -21.63 26.39 -0.11
N PRO A 507 -20.50 27.13 -0.05
CA PRO A 507 -20.21 27.93 1.13
C PRO A 507 -21.37 28.88 1.33
N ILE A 508 -21.83 29.01 2.58
CA ILE A 508 -22.87 29.96 2.93
C ILE A 508 -22.21 31.34 2.78
N ILE A 509 -22.37 31.95 1.61
CA ILE A 509 -22.05 33.36 1.42
C ILE A 509 -23.07 34.08 2.30
N GLY A 510 -22.63 34.52 3.47
CA GLY A 510 -23.46 35.27 4.40
C GLY A 510 -24.20 36.37 3.63
N VAL A 511 -25.52 36.30 3.67
CA VAL A 511 -26.37 37.40 3.25
C VAL A 511 -26.42 38.35 4.46
N GLY A 512 -25.92 39.57 4.28
CA GLY A 512 -26.06 40.67 5.24
C GLY A 512 -24.95 40.72 6.28
#